data_AF-A0A8K0CCU0-F1
#
_entry.id   AF-A0A8K0CCU0-F1
#
_cell.length_a   1.000
_cell.length_b   1.000
_cell.length_c   1.000
_cell.angle_alpha   90.00
_cell.angle_beta   90.00
_cell.angle_gamma   90.00
#
_symmetry.space_group_name_H-M   'P 1'
#
loop_
_entity.id
_entity.type
_entity.pdbx_description
1 polymer ?
#
loop_
_entity_poly.entity_id
_entity_poly.type
_entity_poly.pdbx_seq_one_letter_code
_entity_poly.pdbx_strand_id
1 'polypeptide(L)'
;MKWRIEELNAEVTRKKYEEEVDRQLTNNREINNIEIEWNKIKRGLIDSAGKTLGGSDRERRKEWIDDECKNAIKEKTNARLKWIRARQE
;
A
#
# COMPACT_ATOMS: atom_id res chain seq x y z
N MET A 1 1.81 1.04 -1.54
CA MET A 1 1.19 2.22 -0.90
C MET A 1 0.59 3.04 -2.02
N LYS A 2 -0.70 3.40 -1.95
CA LYS A 2 -1.33 4.30 -2.93
C LYS A 2 -1.54 5.64 -2.21
N TRP A 3 -1.25 6.74 -2.89
CA TRP A 3 -1.43 8.10 -2.34
C TRP A 3 -2.71 8.71 -2.88
N ARG A 4 -3.27 9.67 -2.14
CA ARG A 4 -4.43 10.44 -2.56
C ARG A 4 -4.02 11.53 -3.56
N ILE A 5 -3.64 11.10 -4.75
CA ILE A 5 -3.17 11.99 -5.83
C ILE A 5 -4.25 13.02 -6.20
N GLU A 6 -5.53 12.68 -6.01
CA GLU A 6 -6.66 13.59 -6.21
C GLU A 6 -6.58 14.86 -5.35
N GLU A 7 -5.94 14.80 -4.18
CA GLU A 7 -5.77 15.96 -3.30
C GLU A 7 -4.80 17.00 -3.90
N LEU A 8 -3.95 16.63 -4.88
CA LEU A 8 -3.11 17.58 -5.62
C LEU A 8 -3.90 18.50 -6.57
N ASN A 9 -5.18 18.21 -6.82
CA ASN A 9 -6.04 19.13 -7.58
C ASN A 9 -6.33 20.40 -6.77
N ALA A 10 -6.27 20.33 -5.45
CA ALA A 10 -6.39 21.49 -4.59
C ALA A 10 -5.07 22.29 -4.58
N GLU A 11 -5.14 23.57 -4.92
CA GLU A 11 -3.96 24.43 -5.04
C GLU A 11 -3.14 24.53 -3.75
N VAL A 12 -3.81 24.50 -2.59
CA VAL A 12 -3.17 24.55 -1.27
C VAL A 12 -2.32 23.30 -1.03
N THR A 13 -2.86 22.12 -1.34
CA THR A 13 -2.16 20.84 -1.15
C THR A 13 -1.01 20.70 -2.13
N ARG A 14 -1.22 21.14 -3.38
CA ARG A 14 -0.18 21.17 -4.41
C ARG A 14 1.03 22.02 -3.99
N LYS A 15 0.79 23.26 -3.55
CA LYS A 15 1.87 24.16 -3.09
C LYS A 15 2.65 23.56 -1.92
N LYS A 16 1.96 22.98 -0.93
CA LYS A 16 2.62 22.31 0.20
C LYS A 16 3.50 21.13 -0.26
N TYR A 17 3.04 20.37 -1.24
CA TYR A 17 3.83 19.27 -1.81
C TYR A 17 5.06 19.80 -2.55
N GLU A 18 4.91 20.83 -3.39
CA GLU A 18 6.02 21.48 -4.10
C GLU A 18 7.07 22.04 -3.12
N GLU A 19 6.64 22.73 -2.07
CA GLU A 19 7.52 23.26 -1.01
C GLU A 19 8.30 22.16 -0.29
N GLU A 20 7.67 21.03 0.03
CA GLU A 20 8.34 19.92 0.70
C GLU A 20 9.30 19.19 -0.26
N VAL A 21 8.95 19.05 -1.54
CA VAL A 21 9.85 18.49 -2.56
C VAL A 21 11.08 19.37 -2.72
N ASP A 22 10.91 20.69 -2.85
CA ASP A 22 12.02 21.63 -2.96
C ASP A 22 12.94 21.54 -1.74
N ARG A 23 12.36 21.45 -0.54
CA ARG A 23 13.10 21.26 0.72
C ARG A 23 13.92 19.97 0.75
N GLN A 24 13.38 18.87 0.22
CA GLN A 24 14.10 17.58 0.18
C GLN A 24 15.22 17.57 -0.87
N LEU A 25 15.05 18.32 -1.97
CA LEU A 25 15.97 18.28 -3.12
C LEU A 25 17.04 19.38 -3.10
N THR A 26 16.93 20.42 -2.28
CA THR A 26 17.89 21.55 -2.30
C THR A 26 19.31 21.21 -1.81
N ASN A 27 19.54 20.04 -1.20
CA ASN A 27 20.73 19.77 -0.38
C ASN A 27 21.86 18.94 -1.01
N ASN A 28 21.88 18.64 -2.31
CA ASN A 28 23.02 17.90 -2.90
C ASN A 28 23.34 18.35 -4.33
N ARG A 29 24.44 19.08 -4.50
CA ARG A 29 24.97 19.46 -5.82
C ARG A 29 26.21 18.65 -6.26
N GLU A 30 26.74 17.78 -5.41
CA GLU A 30 27.84 16.88 -5.81
C GLU A 30 27.30 15.59 -6.40
N ILE A 31 27.22 15.56 -7.74
CA ILE A 31 26.80 14.39 -8.51
C ILE A 31 28.01 13.48 -8.70
N ASN A 32 28.16 12.49 -7.81
CA ASN A 32 29.21 11.47 -7.95
C ASN A 32 28.70 10.21 -8.68
N ASN A 33 27.42 9.87 -8.55
CA ASN A 33 26.82 8.68 -9.16
C ASN A 33 25.34 8.93 -9.50
N ILE A 34 24.99 8.78 -10.77
CA ILE A 34 23.65 9.01 -11.33
C ILE A 34 22.60 8.13 -10.65
N GLU A 35 22.91 6.86 -10.36
CA GLU A 35 21.96 5.95 -9.73
C GLU A 35 21.68 6.32 -8.27
N ILE A 36 22.68 6.83 -7.55
CA ILE A 36 22.51 7.33 -6.19
C ILE A 36 21.61 8.57 -6.21
N GLU A 37 21.79 9.47 -7.16
CA GLU A 37 20.95 10.66 -7.29
C GLU A 37 19.52 10.34 -7.68
N TRP A 38 19.30 9.42 -8.62
CA TRP A 38 17.95 8.94 -8.93
C TRP A 38 17.26 8.35 -7.70
N ASN A 39 17.99 7.59 -6.88
CA ASN A 39 17.46 7.05 -5.64
C ASN A 39 17.19 8.12 -4.56
N LYS A 40 17.94 9.22 -4.53
CA LYS A 40 17.66 10.36 -3.65
C LYS A 40 16.42 11.10 -4.10
N ILE A 41 16.31 11.44 -5.40
CA ILE A 41 15.13 12.10 -5.97
C ILE A 41 13.87 11.28 -5.71
N LYS A 42 13.94 9.97 -6.01
CA LYS A 42 12.83 9.05 -5.78
C LYS A 42 12.38 9.04 -4.32
N ARG A 43 13.32 9.00 -3.38
CA ARG A 43 13.01 9.04 -1.93
C ARG A 43 12.42 10.39 -1.53
N GLY A 44 13.00 11.49 -1.98
CA GLY A 44 12.47 12.83 -1.71
C GLY A 44 11.01 12.98 -2.15
N LEU A 45 10.66 12.48 -3.34
CA LEU A 45 9.27 12.47 -3.82
C LEU A 45 8.35 11.58 -2.97
N ILE A 46 8.79 10.36 -2.61
CA ILE A 46 8.03 9.43 -1.77
C ILE A 46 7.76 10.01 -0.38
N ASP A 47 8.78 10.59 0.25
CA ASP A 47 8.70 11.13 1.59
C ASP A 47 7.83 12.40 1.62
N SER A 48 7.97 13.26 0.61
CA SER A 48 7.13 14.46 0.45
C SER A 48 5.66 14.08 0.26
N ALA A 49 5.38 13.06 -0.56
CA ALA A 49 4.02 12.55 -0.78
C ALA A 49 3.45 11.95 0.51
N GLY A 50 4.25 11.21 1.29
CA GLY A 50 3.84 10.67 2.59
C GLY A 50 3.45 11.75 3.59
N LYS A 51 4.17 12.87 3.63
CA LYS A 51 3.90 14.00 4.54
C LYS A 51 2.70 14.85 4.15
N THR A 52 2.37 14.93 2.87
CA THR A 52 1.38 15.89 2.35
C THR A 52 0.08 15.26 1.85
N LEU A 53 0.16 14.12 1.14
CA LEU A 53 -1.00 13.45 0.51
C LEU A 53 -1.57 12.31 1.37
N GLY A 54 -0.81 11.85 2.36
CA GLY A 54 -1.17 10.71 3.19
C GLY A 54 -1.34 9.40 2.40
N GLY A 55 -1.72 8.34 3.12
CA GLY A 55 -2.10 7.07 2.50
C GLY A 55 -3.56 7.12 2.01
N SER A 56 -3.82 6.62 0.81
CA SER A 56 -5.16 6.11 0.51
C SER A 56 -5.23 4.70 1.09
N ASP A 57 -6.25 4.43 1.92
CA ASP A 57 -6.53 3.06 2.31
C ASP A 57 -6.69 2.23 1.05
N ARG A 58 -5.94 1.13 1.00
CA ARG A 58 -6.06 0.21 -0.12
C ARG A 58 -7.41 -0.44 0.03
N GLU A 59 -8.38 -0.05 -0.79
CA GLU A 59 -9.67 -0.74 -0.85
C GLU A 59 -9.39 -2.24 -0.95
N ARG A 60 -9.86 -2.99 0.05
CA ARG A 60 -9.79 -4.45 0.00
C ARG A 60 -10.60 -4.85 -1.21
N ARG A 61 -9.93 -5.44 -2.21
CA ARG A 61 -10.63 -6.06 -3.33
C ARG A 61 -11.59 -7.09 -2.76
N LYS A 62 -12.79 -7.17 -3.30
CA LYS A 62 -13.69 -8.30 -3.02
C LYS A 62 -12.91 -9.57 -3.33
N GLU A 63 -12.70 -10.38 -2.31
CA GLU A 63 -12.07 -11.68 -2.48
C GLU A 63 -13.01 -12.54 -3.32
N TRP A 64 -12.44 -13.38 -4.19
CA TRP A 64 -13.19 -14.33 -5.01
C TRP A 64 -13.83 -15.44 -4.16
N ILE A 65 -13.35 -15.61 -2.92
CA ILE A 65 -13.90 -16.53 -1.94
C ILE A 65 -14.89 -15.77 -1.04
N ASP A 66 -16.17 -16.08 -1.22
CA ASP A 66 -17.24 -15.54 -0.41
C ASP A 66 -17.49 -16.41 0.84
N ASP A 67 -18.43 -15.98 1.67
CA ASP A 67 -18.76 -16.69 2.90
C ASP A 67 -19.47 -18.03 2.64
N GLU A 68 -20.13 -18.17 1.49
CA GLU A 68 -20.71 -19.44 1.05
C GLU A 68 -19.61 -20.48 0.79
N CYS A 69 -18.56 -20.09 0.06
CA CYS A 69 -17.38 -20.92 -0.16
C CYS A 69 -16.72 -21.33 1.17
N LYS A 70 -16.58 -20.41 2.13
CA LYS A 70 -16.03 -20.71 3.46
C LYS A 70 -16.90 -21.71 4.23
N ASN A 71 -18.23 -21.57 4.16
CA ASN A 71 -19.16 -22.47 4.81
C ASN A 71 -19.10 -23.88 4.22
N ALA A 72 -19.08 -24.01 2.90
CA ALA A 72 -18.95 -25.30 2.22
C ALA A 72 -17.65 -26.05 2.61
N ILE A 73 -16.51 -25.33 2.70
CA ILE A 73 -15.23 -25.89 3.16
C ILE A 73 -15.33 -26.35 4.63
N LYS A 74 -15.99 -25.56 5.49
CA LYS A 74 -16.18 -25.89 6.90
C LYS A 74 -17.04 -27.14 7.07
N GLU A 75 -18.14 -27.26 6.32
CA GLU A 75 -19.00 -28.45 6.33
C GLU A 75 -18.27 -29.70 5.88
N LYS A 76 -17.53 -29.61 4.76
CA LYS A 76 -16.69 -30.71 4.26
C LYS A 76 -15.66 -31.15 5.30
N THR A 77 -15.05 -30.19 6.00
CA THR A 77 -14.06 -30.46 7.05
C THR A 77 -14.70 -31.17 8.24
N ASN A 78 -15.87 -30.71 8.70
CA ASN A 78 -16.61 -31.33 9.78
C ASN A 78 -17.04 -32.77 9.45
N ALA A 79 -17.55 -33.00 8.24
CA ALA A 79 -17.92 -34.34 7.77
C ALA A 79 -16.72 -35.28 7.75
N ARG A 80 -15.57 -34.81 7.25
CA ARG A 80 -14.32 -35.59 7.27
C ARG A 80 -13.88 -35.93 8.68
N LEU A 81 -13.86 -34.96 9.60
CA LEU A 81 -13.46 -35.19 10.99
C LEU A 81 -14.39 -36.17 11.70
N LYS A 82 -15.70 -36.07 11.45
CA LYS A 82 -16.70 -37.01 11.98
C LYS A 82 -16.40 -38.44 11.51
N TRP A 83 -16.12 -38.61 10.23
CA TRP A 83 -15.80 -39.93 9.66
C TRP A 83 -14.48 -40.49 10.21
N ILE A 84 -13.44 -39.66 10.36
CA ILE A 84 -12.17 -40.08 10.93
C ILE A 84 -12.36 -40.54 12.39
N ARG A 85 -13.07 -39.76 13.22
CA ARG A 85 -13.32 -40.12 14.63
C ARG A 85 -14.09 -41.44 14.74
N ALA A 86 -15.13 -41.62 13.94
CA ALA A 86 -15.91 -42.85 13.90
C ALA A 86 -15.13 -44.08 13.41
N ARG A 87 -13.92 -43.91 12.87
CA ARG A 87 -13.04 -44.99 12.39
C ARG A 87 -11.88 -45.28 13.35
N GLN A 88 -11.75 -44.51 14.44
CA GLN A 88 -10.76 -44.70 15.50
C GLN A 88 -11.34 -45.36 16.77
N GLU A 89 -12.65 -45.55 16.83
CA GLU A 89 -13.40 -46.38 17.80
C GLU A 89 -13.68 -47.76 17.18
#